data_AF-S2J277-F1
#
_entry.id   AF-S2J277-F1
#
_cell.length_a   1.000
_cell.length_b   1.000
_cell.length_c   1.000
_cell.angle_alpha   90.00
_cell.angle_beta   90.00
_cell.angle_gamma   90.00
#
_symmetry.space_group_name_H-M   'P 1'
#
loop_
_entity.id
_entity.type
_entity.pdbx_description
1 polymer ?
#
loop_
_entity_poly.entity_id
_entity_poly.type
_entity_poly.pdbx_seq_one_letter_code
_entity_poly.pdbx_strand_id
1 'polypeptide(L)'
;MQTDELHLKNIDESLLRNPVDTLREVQNIHIKTDLEQQRILEAKQKEIEELQKEADALAIEEASTRRDYEAIIQENTLREQLLEEQNALEQMELAKMDDIQAEINAMEAELQELESADLSMTNISTDDLRLSLYTGLGVSADIRHEKAMGIVLTSANREDLLVMGLDHYNPDYLSNQVWEFIS
;
A
#
# COMPACT_ATOMS: atom_id res chain seq x y z
N MET A 1 -53.38 97.52 21.34
CA MET A 1 -54.68 96.94 21.73
C MET A 1 -55.18 96.07 20.58
N GLN A 2 -54.69 94.84 20.47
CA GLN A 2 -55.11 93.91 19.40
C GLN A 2 -55.01 92.43 19.83
N THR A 3 -54.92 92.18 21.14
CA THR A 3 -54.67 90.84 21.71
C THR A 3 -55.89 90.26 22.41
N ASP A 4 -56.90 91.06 22.78
CA ASP A 4 -58.02 90.58 23.59
C ASP A 4 -59.18 89.98 22.76
N GLU A 5 -59.35 90.38 21.50
CA GLU A 5 -60.41 89.82 20.63
C GLU A 5 -60.12 88.41 20.12
N LEU A 6 -58.85 88.01 20.04
CA LEU A 6 -58.45 86.67 19.57
C LEU A 6 -58.65 85.58 20.63
N HIS A 7 -58.59 85.94 21.92
CA HIS A 7 -58.83 84.99 23.01
C HIS A 7 -60.31 84.79 23.32
N LEU A 8 -61.16 85.82 23.15
CA LEU A 8 -62.60 85.70 23.36
C LEU A 8 -63.30 84.87 22.27
N LYS A 9 -62.85 84.96 21.01
CA LYS A 9 -63.46 84.19 19.90
C LYS A 9 -63.23 82.68 19.99
N ASN A 10 -62.13 82.24 20.61
CA ASN A 10 -61.84 80.82 20.82
C ASN A 10 -62.59 80.21 22.02
N ILE A 11 -63.10 81.03 22.94
CA ILE A 11 -63.86 80.54 24.11
C ILE A 11 -65.30 80.20 23.72
N ASP A 12 -65.90 80.96 22.79
CA ASP A 12 -67.31 80.78 22.37
C ASP A 12 -67.57 79.50 21.56
N GLU A 13 -66.66 79.08 20.66
CA GLU A 13 -66.82 77.84 19.90
C GLU A 13 -66.71 76.58 20.79
N SER A 14 -65.97 76.68 21.91
CA SER A 14 -65.82 75.59 22.87
C SER A 14 -67.07 75.34 23.73
N LEU A 15 -67.86 76.40 23.97
CA LEU A 15 -69.11 76.36 24.76
C LEU A 15 -70.33 75.95 23.92
N LEU A 16 -70.24 76.06 22.59
CA LEU A 16 -71.27 75.62 21.63
C LEU A 16 -71.25 74.11 21.34
N ARG A 17 -70.16 73.41 21.68
CA ARG A 17 -70.11 71.95 21.58
C ARG A 17 -70.84 71.34 22.77
N ASN A 18 -71.88 70.58 22.48
CA ASN A 18 -72.56 69.80 23.51
C ASN A 18 -71.55 68.81 24.12
N PRO A 19 -71.29 68.87 25.45
CA PRO A 19 -70.34 67.98 26.10
C PRO A 19 -70.66 66.50 25.88
N VAL A 20 -71.93 66.15 25.67
CA VAL A 20 -72.37 64.79 25.32
C VAL A 20 -71.84 64.36 23.95
N ASP A 21 -71.82 65.25 22.96
CA ASP A 21 -71.31 64.95 21.63
C ASP A 21 -69.79 64.80 21.64
N THR A 22 -69.08 65.62 22.43
CA THR A 22 -67.62 65.47 22.61
C THR A 22 -67.25 64.15 23.30
N LEU A 23 -68.03 63.73 24.31
CA LEU A 23 -67.85 62.43 24.96
C LEU A 23 -68.12 61.27 24.00
N ARG A 24 -69.12 61.40 23.12
CA ARG A 24 -69.42 60.43 22.08
C ARG A 24 -68.30 60.35 21.03
N GLU A 25 -67.72 61.49 20.63
CA GLU A 25 -66.54 61.53 19.76
C GLU A 25 -65.34 60.83 20.39
N VAL A 26 -65.02 61.11 21.66
CA VAL A 26 -63.94 60.45 22.39
C VAL A 26 -64.18 58.95 22.52
N GLN A 27 -65.40 58.53 22.84
CA GLN A 27 -65.77 57.11 22.93
C GLN A 27 -65.59 56.40 21.57
N ASN A 28 -65.99 57.05 20.48
CA ASN A 28 -65.80 56.52 19.12
C ASN A 28 -64.32 56.42 18.73
N ILE A 29 -63.51 57.40 19.13
CA ILE A 29 -62.05 57.35 18.92
C ILE A 29 -61.46 56.18 19.71
N HIS A 30 -61.84 56.02 20.98
CA HIS A 30 -61.34 54.94 21.83
C HIS A 30 -61.68 53.56 21.23
N ILE A 31 -62.94 53.35 20.82
CA ILE A 31 -63.36 52.12 20.14
C ILE A 31 -62.53 51.86 18.87
N LYS A 32 -62.27 52.89 18.06
CA LYS A 32 -61.45 52.74 16.84
C LYS A 32 -60.00 52.38 17.16
N THR A 33 -59.39 53.05 18.13
CA THR A 33 -58.01 52.78 18.56
C THR A 33 -57.87 51.37 19.13
N ASP A 34 -58.82 50.92 19.94
CA ASP A 34 -58.82 49.55 20.49
C ASP A 34 -58.92 48.51 19.37
N LEU A 35 -59.76 48.76 18.36
CA LEU A 35 -59.94 47.87 17.21
C LEU A 35 -58.68 47.83 16.32
N GLU A 36 -58.00 48.95 16.14
CA GLU A 36 -56.70 49.02 15.45
C GLU A 36 -55.60 48.29 16.24
N GLN A 37 -55.53 48.49 17.56
CA GLN A 37 -54.58 47.77 18.42
C GLN A 37 -54.80 46.26 18.37
N GLN A 38 -56.07 45.82 18.40
CA GLN A 38 -56.41 44.41 18.29
C GLN A 38 -55.96 43.82 16.95
N ARG A 39 -56.18 44.53 15.83
CA ARG A 39 -55.70 44.09 14.51
C ARG A 39 -54.18 44.00 14.44
N ILE A 40 -53.47 44.95 15.05
CA ILE A 40 -52.00 44.92 15.12
C ILE A 40 -51.53 43.72 15.93
N LEU A 41 -52.17 43.45 17.08
CA LEU A 41 -51.85 42.28 17.91
C LEU A 41 -52.09 40.97 17.16
N GLU A 42 -53.20 40.83 16.45
CA GLU A 42 -53.49 39.65 15.63
C GLU A 42 -52.48 39.47 14.49
N ALA A 43 -52.08 40.56 13.81
CA ALA A 43 -51.06 40.52 12.77
C ALA A 43 -49.69 40.12 13.34
N LYS A 44 -49.31 40.67 14.50
CA LYS A 44 -48.06 40.32 15.18
C LYS A 44 -48.05 38.88 15.69
N GLN A 45 -49.18 38.39 16.19
CA GLN A 45 -49.31 37.01 16.61
C GLN A 45 -49.12 36.04 15.43
N LYS A 46 -49.70 36.34 14.26
CA LYS A 46 -49.49 35.56 13.04
C LYS A 46 -48.03 35.58 12.57
N GLU A 47 -47.40 36.76 12.58
CA GLU A 47 -45.98 36.90 12.23
C GLU A 47 -45.07 36.06 13.16
N ILE A 48 -45.36 36.05 14.47
CA ILE A 48 -44.64 35.23 15.44
C ILE A 48 -44.83 33.74 15.13
N GLU A 49 -46.04 33.29 14.84
CA GLU A 49 -46.32 31.89 14.51
C GLU A 49 -45.66 31.43 13.21
N GLU A 50 -45.57 32.31 12.20
CA GLU A 50 -44.85 32.04 10.96
C GLU A 50 -43.35 31.91 11.20
N LEU A 51 -42.76 32.85 11.94
CA LEU A 51 -41.33 32.80 12.30
C LEU A 51 -40.98 31.59 13.16
N GLN A 52 -41.87 31.16 14.06
CA GLN A 52 -41.67 29.94 14.85
C GLN A 52 -41.65 28.69 13.96
N LYS A 53 -42.57 28.59 12.99
CA LYS A 53 -42.59 27.47 12.04
C LYS A 53 -41.34 27.44 11.17
N GLU A 54 -40.87 28.59 10.72
CA GLU A 54 -39.65 28.70 9.93
C GLU A 54 -38.43 28.30 10.77
N ALA A 55 -38.34 28.75 12.02
CA ALA A 55 -37.27 28.37 12.93
C ALA A 55 -37.24 26.86 13.20
N ASP A 56 -38.41 26.24 13.43
CA ASP A 56 -38.52 24.79 13.63
C ASP A 56 -38.11 24.02 12.35
N ALA A 57 -38.52 24.49 11.17
CA ALA A 57 -38.15 23.88 9.90
C ALA A 57 -36.63 23.94 9.67
N LEU A 58 -36.02 25.11 9.92
CA LEU A 58 -34.57 25.30 9.80
C LEU A 58 -33.80 24.43 10.81
N ALA A 59 -34.29 24.28 12.04
CA ALA A 59 -33.66 23.42 13.04
C ALA A 59 -33.68 21.94 12.62
N ILE A 60 -34.75 21.48 11.96
CA ILE A 60 -34.84 20.13 11.41
C ILE A 60 -33.84 19.95 10.25
N GLU A 61 -33.77 20.94 9.35
CA GLU A 61 -32.84 20.92 8.22
C GLU A 61 -31.38 20.92 8.68
N GLU A 62 -31.01 21.81 9.60
CA GLU A 62 -29.67 21.87 10.20
C GLU A 62 -29.30 20.52 10.85
N ALA A 63 -30.22 19.93 11.62
CA ALA A 63 -29.99 18.63 12.23
C ALA A 63 -29.83 17.50 11.19
N SER A 64 -30.51 17.58 10.03
CA SER A 64 -30.32 16.64 8.93
C SER A 64 -28.95 16.83 8.29
N THR A 65 -28.63 18.05 7.86
CA THR A 65 -27.36 18.37 7.20
C THR A 65 -26.17 18.04 8.08
N ARG A 66 -26.27 18.27 9.40
CA ARG A 66 -25.23 17.90 10.35
C ARG A 66 -24.99 16.39 10.39
N ARG A 67 -26.05 15.58 10.39
CA ARG A 67 -25.90 14.10 10.34
C ARG A 67 -25.25 13.66 9.04
N ASP A 68 -25.64 14.26 7.92
CA ASP A 68 -25.06 13.94 6.61
C ASP A 68 -23.56 14.29 6.57
N TYR A 69 -23.18 15.45 7.11
CA TYR A 69 -21.77 15.84 7.24
C TYR A 69 -20.99 14.90 8.16
N GLU A 70 -21.54 14.53 9.32
CA GLU A 70 -20.90 13.58 10.23
C GLU A 70 -20.70 12.21 9.57
N ALA A 71 -21.66 11.74 8.78
CA ALA A 71 -21.53 10.50 8.00
C ALA A 71 -20.43 10.58 6.94
N ILE A 72 -20.35 11.69 6.20
CA ILE A 72 -19.30 11.92 5.19
C ILE A 72 -17.92 11.99 5.85
N ILE A 73 -17.79 12.60 7.02
CA ILE A 73 -16.54 12.63 7.77
C ILE A 73 -16.12 11.21 8.15
N GLN A 74 -17.03 10.41 8.72
CA GLN A 74 -16.75 9.03 9.07
C GLN A 74 -16.31 8.20 7.85
N GLU A 75 -17.01 8.34 6.72
CA GLU A 75 -16.64 7.64 5.48
C GLU A 75 -15.24 8.06 4.98
N ASN A 76 -14.93 9.36 4.99
CA ASN A 76 -13.61 9.83 4.58
C ASN A 76 -12.51 9.33 5.51
N THR A 77 -12.72 9.35 6.83
CA THR A 77 -11.73 8.82 7.77
C THR A 77 -11.44 7.34 7.54
N LEU A 78 -12.47 6.54 7.21
CA LEU A 78 -12.29 5.13 6.87
C LEU A 78 -11.51 4.97 5.55
N ARG A 79 -11.82 5.78 4.53
CA ARG A 79 -11.09 5.75 3.25
C ARG A 79 -9.63 6.16 3.40
N GLU A 80 -9.34 7.16 4.22
CA GLU A 80 -7.96 7.57 4.53
C GLU A 80 -7.18 6.44 5.19
N GLN A 81 -7.76 5.75 6.17
CA GLN A 81 -7.14 4.57 6.79
C GLN A 81 -6.85 3.46 5.79
N LEU A 82 -7.79 3.15 4.89
CA LEU A 82 -7.59 2.15 3.85
C LEU A 82 -6.48 2.54 2.85
N LEU A 83 -6.38 3.83 2.52
CA LEU A 83 -5.29 4.33 1.66
C LEU A 83 -3.94 4.26 2.36
N GLU A 84 -3.87 4.55 3.66
CA GLU A 84 -2.64 4.40 4.45
C GLU A 84 -2.20 2.93 4.52
N GLU A 85 -3.14 2.00 4.76
CA GLU A 85 -2.86 0.56 4.75
C GLU A 85 -2.37 0.08 3.38
N GLN A 86 -3.00 0.53 2.29
CA GLN A 86 -2.57 0.19 0.94
C GLN A 86 -1.17 0.72 0.64
N ASN A 87 -0.88 1.97 0.97
CA ASN A 87 0.46 2.55 0.80
C ASN A 87 1.52 1.78 1.59
N ALA A 88 1.20 1.33 2.81
CA ALA A 88 2.11 0.53 3.62
C ALA A 88 2.40 -0.84 2.98
N LEU A 89 1.36 -1.49 2.42
CA LEU A 89 1.53 -2.74 1.67
C LEU A 89 2.38 -2.55 0.41
N GLU A 90 2.13 -1.50 -0.37
CA GLU A 90 2.92 -1.19 -1.56
C GLU A 90 4.39 -0.92 -1.22
N GLN A 91 4.68 -0.18 -0.15
CA GLN A 91 6.06 0.02 0.31
C GLN A 91 6.73 -1.28 0.74
N MET A 92 5.99 -2.17 1.41
CA MET A 92 6.50 -3.47 1.80
C MET A 92 6.76 -4.38 0.59
N GLU A 93 5.93 -4.31 -0.45
CA GLU A 93 6.16 -5.05 -1.70
C GLU A 93 7.37 -4.51 -2.46
N LEU A 94 7.55 -3.19 -2.54
CA LEU A 94 8.74 -2.57 -3.13
C LEU A 94 10.02 -2.99 -2.40
N ALA A 95 10.02 -2.97 -1.06
CA ALA A 95 11.16 -3.42 -0.29
C ALA A 95 11.51 -4.89 -0.55
N LYS A 96 10.49 -5.77 -0.68
CA LYS A 96 10.71 -7.17 -1.06
C LYS A 96 11.27 -7.32 -2.46
N MET A 97 10.82 -6.49 -3.41
CA MET A 97 11.38 -6.48 -4.76
C MET A 97 12.86 -6.09 -4.76
N ASP A 98 13.23 -5.08 -3.96
CA ASP A 98 14.63 -4.67 -3.81
C ASP A 98 15.49 -5.78 -3.21
N ASP A 99 14.98 -6.48 -2.18
CA ASP A 99 15.65 -7.65 -1.57
C ASP A 99 15.85 -8.78 -2.59
N ILE A 100 14.81 -9.12 -3.36
CA ILE A 100 14.89 -10.16 -4.41
C ILE A 100 15.89 -9.74 -5.49
N GLN A 101 15.92 -8.47 -5.89
CA GLN A 101 16.87 -7.99 -6.89
C GLN A 101 18.31 -8.07 -6.37
N ALA A 102 18.53 -7.78 -5.09
CA ALA A 102 19.83 -7.96 -4.46
C ALA A 102 20.26 -9.43 -4.43
N GLU A 103 19.34 -10.35 -4.13
CA GLU A 103 19.59 -11.80 -4.18
C GLU A 103 19.91 -12.28 -5.59
N ILE A 104 19.18 -11.81 -6.61
CA ILE A 104 19.48 -12.10 -8.03
C ILE A 104 20.90 -11.65 -8.38
N ASN A 105 21.26 -10.40 -8.04
CA ASN A 105 22.59 -9.88 -8.32
C ASN A 105 23.69 -10.69 -7.62
N ALA A 106 23.44 -11.18 -6.40
CA ALA A 106 24.37 -12.03 -5.67
C ALA A 106 24.55 -13.40 -6.36
N MET A 107 23.44 -14.04 -6.78
CA MET A 107 23.49 -15.30 -7.53
C MET A 107 24.18 -15.14 -8.89
N GLU A 108 23.94 -14.04 -9.60
CA GLU A 108 24.63 -13.73 -10.86
C GLU A 108 26.14 -13.59 -10.66
N ALA A 109 26.57 -12.95 -9.57
CA ALA A 109 27.98 -12.84 -9.22
C ALA A 109 28.60 -14.21 -8.91
N GLU A 110 27.91 -15.07 -8.14
CA GLU A 110 28.37 -16.44 -7.84
C GLU A 110 28.48 -17.29 -9.12
N LEU A 111 27.51 -17.19 -10.04
CA LEU A 111 27.57 -17.87 -11.33
C LEU A 111 28.77 -17.43 -12.16
N GLN A 112 29.04 -16.12 -12.22
CA GLN A 112 30.18 -15.57 -12.95
C GLN A 112 31.51 -16.05 -12.35
N GLU A 113 31.62 -16.15 -11.02
CA GLU A 113 32.80 -16.73 -10.36
C GLU A 113 32.99 -18.21 -10.74
N LEU A 114 31.92 -19.01 -10.70
CA LEU A 114 31.97 -20.44 -11.06
C LEU A 114 32.31 -20.65 -12.54
N GLU A 115 31.72 -19.90 -13.45
CA GLU A 115 32.03 -19.96 -14.89
C GLU A 115 33.49 -19.57 -15.18
N SER A 116 34.03 -18.63 -14.40
CA SER A 116 35.44 -18.23 -14.52
C SER A 116 36.42 -19.27 -13.95
N ALA A 117 35.96 -20.12 -13.03
CA ALA A 117 36.80 -21.08 -12.31
C ALA A 117 37.06 -22.40 -13.09
N ASP A 118 36.25 -22.75 -14.10
CA ASP A 118 36.28 -24.10 -14.70
C ASP A 118 36.61 -24.18 -16.20
N LEU A 119 37.25 -23.15 -16.77
CA LEU A 119 37.74 -23.21 -18.15
C LEU A 119 39.13 -23.84 -18.31
N SER A 120 39.79 -24.30 -17.24
CA SER A 120 41.14 -24.90 -17.31
C SER A 120 41.18 -26.42 -17.46
N MET A 121 40.03 -27.13 -17.46
CA MET A 121 39.98 -28.60 -17.60
C MET A 121 39.93 -29.10 -19.06
N THR A 122 39.96 -28.22 -20.06
CA THR A 122 39.71 -28.59 -21.48
C THR A 122 40.97 -28.80 -22.33
N ASN A 123 42.04 -29.38 -21.77
CA ASN A 123 43.19 -29.85 -22.56
C ASN A 123 43.77 -31.17 -22.01
N ILE A 124 42.92 -32.11 -21.62
CA ILE A 124 43.36 -33.50 -21.36
C ILE A 124 43.69 -34.13 -22.72
N SER A 125 44.95 -34.48 -22.94
CA SER A 125 45.35 -35.16 -24.17
C SER A 125 44.71 -36.55 -24.23
N THR A 126 44.45 -37.07 -25.43
CA THR A 126 43.91 -38.42 -25.60
C THR A 126 44.79 -39.49 -24.95
N ASP A 127 46.09 -39.22 -24.83
CA ASP A 127 47.06 -40.13 -24.22
C ASP A 127 46.96 -40.11 -22.69
N ASP A 128 46.72 -38.94 -22.09
CA ASP A 128 46.46 -38.83 -20.65
C ASP A 128 45.19 -39.56 -20.24
N LEU A 129 44.15 -39.49 -21.08
CA LEU A 129 42.90 -40.21 -20.85
C LEU A 129 43.10 -41.73 -20.96
N ARG A 130 43.86 -42.20 -21.95
CA ARG A 130 44.21 -43.62 -22.09
C ARG A 130 45.06 -44.12 -20.92
N LEU A 131 46.06 -43.36 -20.50
CA LEU A 131 46.89 -43.70 -19.35
C LEU A 131 46.07 -43.76 -18.07
N SER A 132 45.16 -42.82 -17.86
CA SER A 132 44.24 -42.79 -16.72
C SER A 132 43.30 -44.01 -16.71
N LEU A 133 42.84 -44.48 -17.89
CA LEU A 133 42.05 -45.70 -17.98
C LEU A 133 42.85 -46.95 -17.60
N TYR A 134 44.08 -47.10 -18.11
CA TYR A 134 44.92 -48.26 -17.77
C TYR A 134 45.32 -48.27 -16.29
N THR A 135 45.71 -47.12 -15.74
CA THR A 135 46.03 -46.99 -14.30
C THR A 135 44.80 -47.20 -13.43
N GLY A 136 43.62 -46.77 -13.86
CA GLY A 136 42.34 -47.05 -13.19
C GLY A 136 41.97 -48.53 -13.16
N LEU A 137 42.39 -49.31 -14.16
CA LEU A 137 42.30 -50.77 -14.19
C LEU A 137 43.43 -51.46 -13.41
N GLY A 138 44.30 -50.69 -12.72
CA GLY A 138 45.42 -51.23 -11.95
C GLY A 138 46.65 -51.61 -12.80
N VAL A 139 46.69 -51.23 -14.07
CA VAL A 139 47.80 -51.51 -14.99
C VAL A 139 48.73 -50.30 -15.08
N SER A 140 50.01 -50.50 -14.75
CA SER A 140 51.03 -49.47 -14.86
C SER A 140 52.35 -50.02 -15.41
N ALA A 141 53.18 -49.16 -15.99
CA ALA A 141 54.49 -49.58 -16.49
C ALA A 141 55.56 -49.40 -15.39
N ASP A 142 56.42 -50.41 -15.20
CA ASP A 142 57.66 -50.27 -14.44
C ASP A 142 58.71 -49.62 -15.35
N ILE A 143 58.96 -48.32 -15.15
CA ILE A 143 59.93 -47.55 -15.89
C ILE A 143 61.17 -47.35 -15.03
N ARG A 144 62.32 -47.82 -15.51
CA ARG A 144 63.62 -47.61 -14.85
C ARG A 144 64.60 -47.04 -15.86
N HIS A 145 65.32 -45.98 -15.48
CA HIS A 145 66.27 -45.29 -16.37
C HIS A 145 65.65 -44.91 -17.73
N GLU A 146 64.45 -44.33 -17.71
CA GLU A 146 63.68 -43.90 -18.90
C GLU A 146 63.26 -45.03 -19.87
N LYS A 147 63.42 -46.29 -19.49
CA LYS A 147 63.00 -47.45 -20.28
C LYS A 147 61.94 -48.25 -19.56
N ALA A 148 60.88 -48.63 -20.28
CA ALA A 148 59.90 -49.59 -19.78
C ALA A 148 60.57 -50.96 -19.64
N MET A 149 60.61 -51.46 -18.41
CA MET A 149 61.23 -52.74 -18.04
C MET A 149 60.17 -53.83 -17.81
N GLY A 150 58.97 -53.44 -17.39
CA GLY A 150 57.92 -54.38 -17.02
C GLY A 150 56.54 -53.73 -16.94
N ILE A 151 55.54 -54.56 -16.70
CA ILE A 151 54.17 -54.16 -16.38
C ILE A 151 53.92 -54.53 -14.92
N VAL A 152 53.36 -53.60 -14.16
CA VAL A 152 52.90 -53.79 -12.78
C VAL A 152 51.37 -53.80 -12.78
N LEU A 153 50.81 -54.86 -12.22
CA LEU A 153 49.39 -55.06 -12.04
C LEU A 153 49.07 -54.95 -10.55
N THR A 154 48.14 -54.08 -10.22
CA THR A 154 47.70 -53.82 -8.85
C THR A 154 46.22 -54.14 -8.74
N SER A 155 45.84 -55.00 -7.81
CA SER A 155 44.44 -55.33 -7.57
C SER A 155 43.65 -54.14 -7.00
N ALA A 156 42.32 -54.19 -7.07
CA ALA A 156 41.44 -53.12 -6.59
C ALA A 156 41.62 -52.80 -5.09
N ASN A 157 41.96 -53.79 -4.26
CA ASN A 157 42.29 -53.63 -2.83
C ASN A 157 43.73 -53.17 -2.58
N ARG A 158 44.57 -53.04 -3.62
CA ARG A 158 46.00 -52.66 -3.55
C ARG A 158 46.89 -53.62 -2.74
N GLU A 159 46.42 -54.84 -2.49
CA GLU A 159 47.14 -55.84 -1.71
C GLU A 159 47.93 -56.80 -2.60
N ASP A 160 47.42 -57.12 -3.79
CA ASP A 160 48.07 -58.01 -4.74
C ASP A 160 48.78 -57.19 -5.82
N LEU A 161 50.09 -57.40 -5.92
CA LEU A 161 50.95 -56.71 -6.88
C LEU A 161 51.75 -57.75 -7.67
N LEU A 162 51.47 -57.83 -8.97
CA LEU A 162 52.17 -58.71 -9.90
C LEU A 162 53.07 -57.87 -10.82
N VAL A 163 54.35 -58.22 -10.91
CA VAL A 163 55.31 -57.56 -11.81
C VAL A 163 55.77 -58.55 -12.87
N MET A 164 55.57 -58.18 -14.14
CA MET A 164 55.97 -58.98 -15.30
C MET A 164 57.01 -58.25 -16.14
N GLY A 165 58.17 -58.86 -16.36
CA GLY A 165 59.22 -58.31 -17.22
C GLY A 165 58.88 -58.38 -18.71
N LEU A 166 59.10 -57.29 -19.45
CA LEU A 166 58.86 -57.23 -20.90
C LEU A 166 59.86 -58.08 -21.72
N ASP A 167 60.98 -58.45 -21.13
CA ASP A 167 62.08 -59.21 -21.72
C ASP A 167 61.92 -60.73 -21.59
N HIS A 168 60.97 -61.19 -20.78
CA HIS A 168 60.79 -62.62 -20.46
C HIS A 168 59.63 -63.29 -21.21
N TYR A 169 58.70 -62.51 -21.78
CA TYR A 169 57.45 -63.02 -22.31
C TYR A 169 57.05 -62.33 -23.61
N ASN A 170 56.37 -63.08 -24.51
CA ASN A 170 55.76 -62.49 -25.71
C ASN A 170 54.64 -61.51 -25.30
N PRO A 171 54.54 -60.32 -25.93
CA PRO A 171 53.39 -59.42 -25.82
C PRO A 171 52.01 -60.08 -25.79
N ASP A 172 51.77 -61.13 -26.58
CA ASP A 172 50.47 -61.83 -26.59
C ASP A 172 50.18 -62.54 -25.25
N TYR A 173 51.21 -63.17 -24.68
CA TYR A 173 51.12 -63.83 -23.39
C TYR A 173 50.92 -62.81 -22.26
N LEU A 174 51.69 -61.72 -22.28
CA LEU A 174 51.56 -60.64 -21.31
C LEU A 174 50.17 -60.03 -21.34
N SER A 175 49.64 -59.75 -22.54
CA SER A 175 48.30 -59.18 -22.71
C SER A 175 47.23 -60.10 -22.13
N ASN A 176 47.32 -61.41 -22.38
CA ASN A 176 46.38 -62.39 -21.80
C ASN A 176 46.46 -62.42 -20.26
N GLN A 177 47.66 -62.39 -19.69
CA GLN A 177 47.84 -62.36 -18.24
C GLN A 177 47.30 -61.07 -17.60
N VAL A 178 47.46 -59.91 -18.27
CA VAL A 178 46.84 -58.66 -17.83
C VAL A 178 45.32 -58.79 -17.80
N TRP A 179 44.71 -59.34 -18.87
CA TRP A 179 43.26 -59.53 -18.92
C TRP A 179 42.75 -60.53 -17.88
N GLU A 180 43.48 -61.62 -17.62
CA GLU A 180 43.14 -62.59 -16.56
C GLU A 180 43.24 -61.98 -15.16
N PHE A 181 44.17 -61.06 -14.94
CA PHE A 181 44.35 -60.40 -13.64
C PHE A 181 43.25 -59.39 -13.32
N ILE A 182 42.73 -58.69 -14.34
CA ILE A 182 41.70 -57.65 -14.16
C ILE A 182 40.26 -58.17 -14.31
N SER A 183 40.06 -59.41 -14.77
CA SER A 183 38.75 -60.08 -14.89
C SER A 183 38.28 -60.67 -13.57
#